data_AF-A0A964K9T0-F1
#
_entry.id   AF-A0A964K9T0-F1
#
_cell.length_a   1.000
_cell.length_b   1.000
_cell.length_c   1.000
_cell.angle_alpha   90.00
_cell.angle_beta   90.00
_cell.angle_gamma   90.00
#
_symmetry.space_group_name_H-M   'P 1'
#
loop_
_entity.id
_entity.type
_entity.pdbx_description
1 polymer ?
#
loop_
_entity_poly.entity_id
_entity_poly.type
_entity_poly.pdbx_seq_one_letter_code
_entity_poly.pdbx_strand_id
1 'polypeptide(L)'
;MLKVLGCITLLHDLRLVLLAGVLCLFACTTAMSMVIRARESSRRMRMFWLAAAGCVAGCGIWGTHFVAMLAFQTGLPVGYDPGLTILSVIVAAVLSAGGFHITLHPKRALLGGALVGAAISTMHYIGMAAVRAPADAVWDMNYVTASVVIGVILTAVAMHLALNSKKTSGGIAAKDIPKAFERFGQVDSSLSRRYEGAGLGLPLAKHLVELHGGRIELESEEGLGTTVTLFLPDQRLVEKREAA
;
A
#
# COMPACT_ATOMS: atom_id res chain seq x y z
N MET A 1 -8.00 -21.33 -25.99
CA MET A 1 -8.42 -20.89 -24.64
C MET A 1 -8.45 -22.05 -23.63
N LEU A 2 -8.89 -23.27 -23.98
CA LEU A 2 -8.78 -24.46 -23.12
C LEU A 2 -7.34 -24.84 -22.70
N LYS A 3 -6.32 -24.52 -23.51
CA LYS A 3 -4.90 -24.78 -23.17
C LYS A 3 -4.39 -23.97 -21.95
N VAL A 4 -4.85 -22.73 -21.77
CA VAL A 4 -4.42 -21.88 -20.65
C VAL A 4 -5.09 -22.32 -19.36
N LEU A 5 -6.40 -22.59 -19.40
CA LEU A 5 -7.13 -23.15 -18.25
C LEU A 5 -6.57 -24.52 -17.86
N GLY A 6 -6.33 -25.42 -18.82
CA GLY A 6 -5.71 -26.72 -18.57
C GLY A 6 -4.31 -26.59 -17.96
N CYS A 7 -3.49 -25.63 -18.40
CA CYS A 7 -2.17 -25.36 -17.81
C CYS A 7 -2.27 -24.89 -16.34
N ILE A 8 -3.22 -24.00 -16.04
CA ILE A 8 -3.43 -23.50 -14.67
C ILE A 8 -3.98 -24.61 -13.76
N THR A 9 -4.89 -25.46 -14.24
CA THR A 9 -5.52 -26.49 -13.40
C THR A 9 -4.72 -27.78 -13.29
N LEU A 10 -3.85 -28.08 -14.27
CA LEU A 10 -3.13 -29.36 -14.35
C LEU A 10 -1.63 -29.26 -14.10
N LEU A 11 -1.01 -28.09 -14.32
CA LEU A 11 0.44 -27.91 -14.18
C LEU A 11 0.82 -26.96 -13.03
N HIS A 12 -0.15 -26.48 -12.25
CA HIS A 12 0.13 -25.64 -11.08
C HIS A 12 -0.35 -26.28 -9.79
N ASP A 13 0.47 -26.19 -8.74
CA ASP A 13 0.02 -26.41 -7.38
C ASP A 13 -0.79 -25.19 -6.91
N LEU A 14 -2.12 -25.35 -6.88
CA LEU A 14 -3.05 -24.29 -6.47
C LEU A 14 -2.80 -23.76 -5.05
N ARG A 15 -2.16 -24.53 -4.16
CA ARG A 15 -1.84 -24.08 -2.80
C ARG A 15 -0.78 -22.98 -2.84
N LEU A 16 0.24 -23.15 -3.67
CA LEU A 16 1.30 -22.15 -3.85
C LEU A 16 0.81 -20.93 -4.63
N VAL A 17 -0.10 -21.11 -5.59
CA VAL A 17 -0.76 -19.98 -6.26
C VAL A 17 -1.56 -19.14 -5.28
N LEU A 18 -2.37 -19.78 -4.41
CA LEU A 18 -3.11 -19.08 -3.35
C LEU A 18 -2.17 -18.39 -2.36
N LEU A 19 -1.08 -19.05 -1.95
CA LEU A 19 -0.07 -18.46 -1.09
C LEU A 19 0.55 -17.20 -1.72
N ALA A 20 0.94 -17.27 -3.00
CA ALA A 20 1.47 -16.12 -3.72
C ALA A 20 0.47 -14.95 -3.76
N GLY A 21 -0.82 -15.23 -3.98
CA GLY A 21 -1.89 -14.23 -3.92
C GLY A 21 -2.03 -13.58 -2.54
N VAL A 22 -1.99 -14.37 -1.46
CA VAL A 22 -2.07 -13.87 -0.08
C VAL A 22 -0.84 -13.01 0.27
N LEU A 23 0.37 -13.47 -0.09
CA LEU A 23 1.61 -12.73 0.13
C LEU A 23 1.59 -11.39 -0.62
N CYS A 24 1.12 -11.39 -1.86
CA CYS A 24 0.98 -10.18 -2.67
C CYS A 24 0.03 -9.18 -2.00
N LEU A 25 -1.17 -9.62 -1.59
CA LEU A 25 -2.14 -8.75 -0.92
C LEU A 25 -1.60 -8.17 0.39
N PHE A 26 -0.97 -9.00 1.22
CA PHE A 26 -0.36 -8.57 2.48
C PHE A 26 0.77 -7.56 2.26
N ALA A 27 1.66 -7.81 1.30
CA ALA A 27 2.74 -6.89 0.96
C ALA A 27 2.21 -5.55 0.42
N CYS A 28 1.23 -5.57 -0.49
CA CYS A 28 0.63 -4.36 -1.04
C CYS A 28 -0.04 -3.51 0.05
N THR A 29 -0.87 -4.11 0.91
CA THR A 29 -1.56 -3.40 2.00
C THR A 29 -0.58 -2.83 3.02
N THR A 30 0.45 -3.59 3.39
CA THR A 30 1.49 -3.15 4.32
C THR A 30 2.32 -2.01 3.73
N ALA A 31 2.79 -2.15 2.49
CA ALA A 31 3.56 -1.11 1.80
C ALA A 31 2.74 0.18 1.68
N MET A 32 1.47 0.10 1.26
CA MET A 32 0.60 1.29 1.16
C MET A 32 0.35 1.94 2.51
N SER A 33 0.17 1.17 3.58
CA SER A 33 0.03 1.72 4.94
C SER A 33 1.28 2.50 5.36
N MET A 34 2.47 2.01 5.00
CA MET A 34 3.74 2.72 5.26
C MET A 34 3.88 3.98 4.40
N VAL A 35 3.49 3.95 3.12
CA VAL A 35 3.50 5.14 2.24
C VAL A 35 2.55 6.22 2.77
N ILE A 36 1.36 5.85 3.26
CA ILE A 36 0.42 6.79 3.88
C ILE A 36 1.06 7.43 5.12
N ARG A 37 1.66 6.64 6.01
CA ARG A 37 2.39 7.17 7.19
C ARG A 37 3.55 8.08 6.80
N ALA A 38 4.23 7.79 5.69
CA ALA A 38 5.30 8.64 5.18
C ALA A 38 4.82 10.06 4.80
N ARG A 39 3.56 10.22 4.36
CA ARG A 39 2.99 11.53 4.00
C ARG A 39 2.76 12.44 5.22
N GLU A 40 2.48 11.84 6.38
CA GLU A 40 2.16 12.55 7.64
C GLU A 40 3.38 12.75 8.54
N SER A 41 4.54 12.22 8.14
CA SER A 41 5.75 12.16 8.96
C SER A 41 6.74 13.30 8.66
N SER A 42 7.58 13.63 9.65
CA SER A 42 8.73 14.53 9.48
C SER A 42 9.73 14.02 8.43
N ARG A 43 10.59 14.90 7.88
CA ARG A 43 11.48 14.57 6.75
C ARG A 43 12.34 13.31 6.98
N ARG A 44 12.90 13.15 8.19
CA ARG A 44 13.73 11.98 8.54
C ARG A 44 12.88 10.71 8.65
N MET A 45 11.79 10.77 9.39
CA MET A 45 10.88 9.64 9.59
C MET A 45 10.22 9.18 8.28
N ARG A 46 9.91 10.13 7.39
CA ARG A 46 9.43 9.87 6.04
C ARG A 46 10.40 8.99 5.24
N MET A 47 11.70 9.28 5.29
CA MET A 47 12.69 8.44 4.59
C MET A 47 12.75 7.02 5.15
N PHE A 48 12.62 6.87 6.47
CA PHE A 48 12.51 5.55 7.10
C PHE A 48 11.26 4.79 6.64
N TRP A 49 10.08 5.42 6.65
CA TRP A 49 8.85 4.79 6.17
C TRP A 49 8.92 4.40 4.69
N LEU A 50 9.53 5.23 3.84
CA LEU A 50 9.71 4.92 2.42
C LEU A 50 10.69 3.77 2.19
N ALA A 51 11.79 3.72 2.95
CA ALA A 51 12.74 2.61 2.88
C ALA A 51 12.07 1.31 3.34
N ALA A 52 11.33 1.33 4.45
CA ALA A 52 10.57 0.18 4.92
C ALA A 52 9.50 -0.27 3.90
N ALA A 53 8.76 0.67 3.32
CA ALA A 53 7.77 0.39 2.27
C ALA A 53 8.43 -0.25 1.04
N GLY A 54 9.58 0.27 0.61
CA GLY A 54 10.39 -0.29 -0.47
C GLY A 54 10.84 -1.73 -0.17
N CYS A 55 11.38 -2.00 1.02
CA CYS A 55 11.77 -3.35 1.42
C CYS A 55 10.58 -4.32 1.42
N VAL A 56 9.44 -3.93 2.00
CA VAL A 56 8.22 -4.76 2.01
C VAL A 56 7.72 -5.02 0.59
N ALA A 57 7.64 -3.99 -0.26
CA ALA A 57 7.22 -4.13 -1.64
C ALA A 57 8.21 -5.01 -2.44
N GLY A 58 9.51 -4.78 -2.30
CA GLY A 58 10.56 -5.56 -2.96
C GLY A 58 10.50 -7.04 -2.58
N CYS A 59 10.43 -7.36 -1.29
CA CYS A 59 10.24 -8.73 -0.81
C CYS A 59 8.90 -9.34 -1.26
N GLY A 60 7.84 -8.55 -1.33
CA GLY A 60 6.53 -8.99 -1.81
C GLY A 60 6.52 -9.32 -3.31
N ILE A 61 7.07 -8.44 -4.14
CA ILE A 61 7.26 -8.64 -5.59
C ILE A 61 8.10 -9.90 -5.82
N TRP A 62 9.23 -9.99 -5.12
CA TRP A 62 10.15 -11.11 -5.21
C TRP A 62 9.52 -12.43 -4.76
N GLY A 63 8.93 -12.45 -3.57
CA GLY A 63 8.29 -13.64 -3.02
C GLY A 63 7.15 -14.13 -3.89
N THR A 64 6.30 -13.22 -4.38
CA THR A 64 5.19 -13.58 -5.27
C THR A 64 5.69 -14.22 -6.56
N HIS A 65 6.75 -13.67 -7.17
CA HIS A 65 7.32 -14.20 -8.40
C HIS A 65 7.90 -15.61 -8.22
N PHE A 66 8.77 -15.81 -7.22
CA PHE A 66 9.42 -17.11 -7.01
C PHE A 66 8.46 -18.17 -6.47
N VAL A 67 7.51 -17.81 -5.59
CA VAL A 67 6.46 -18.75 -5.14
C VAL A 67 5.56 -19.16 -6.31
N ALA A 68 5.21 -18.22 -7.21
CA ALA A 68 4.46 -18.55 -8.42
C ALA A 68 5.24 -19.47 -9.37
N MET A 69 6.56 -19.29 -9.48
CA MET A 69 7.41 -20.18 -10.28
C MET A 69 7.51 -21.58 -9.66
N LEU A 70 7.62 -21.69 -8.33
CA LEU A 70 7.58 -22.97 -7.62
C LEU A 70 6.22 -23.67 -7.75
N ALA A 71 5.14 -22.90 -7.93
CA ALA A 71 3.83 -23.47 -8.19
C ALA A 71 3.77 -24.19 -9.54
N PHE A 72 4.58 -23.78 -10.53
CA PHE A 72 4.56 -24.36 -11.87
C PHE A 72 5.43 -25.61 -11.96
N GLN A 73 4.79 -26.74 -12.27
CA GLN A 73 5.44 -28.05 -12.36
C GLN A 73 5.92 -28.30 -13.80
N THR A 74 7.19 -27.99 -14.06
CA THR A 74 7.82 -28.15 -15.38
C THR A 74 8.20 -29.59 -15.72
N GLY A 75 8.28 -30.48 -14.71
CA GLY A 75 8.81 -31.83 -14.85
C GLY A 75 10.34 -31.90 -15.00
N LEU A 76 11.03 -30.76 -14.94
CA LEU A 76 12.49 -30.64 -15.03
C LEU A 76 13.07 -30.19 -13.69
N PRO A 77 14.31 -30.56 -13.34
CA PRO A 77 15.00 -29.98 -12.20
C PRO A 77 15.28 -28.49 -12.48
N VAL A 78 14.69 -27.61 -11.69
CA VAL A 78 14.88 -26.16 -11.78
C VAL A 78 15.68 -25.67 -10.57
N GLY A 79 16.79 -24.99 -10.84
CA GLY A 79 17.59 -24.27 -9.86
C GLY A 79 17.60 -22.76 -10.14
N TYR A 80 18.26 -22.02 -9.25
CA TYR A 80 18.34 -20.56 -9.32
C TYR A 80 19.76 -20.07 -9.05
N ASP A 81 20.21 -19.10 -9.83
CA ASP A 81 21.46 -18.37 -9.62
C ASP A 81 21.33 -17.47 -8.38
N PRO A 82 22.15 -17.68 -7.32
CA PRO A 82 22.00 -16.91 -6.08
C PRO A 82 22.28 -15.42 -6.27
N GLY A 83 23.22 -15.06 -7.14
CA GLY A 83 23.61 -13.67 -7.37
C GLY A 83 22.49 -12.87 -8.01
N LEU A 84 21.92 -13.39 -9.10
CA LEU A 84 20.79 -12.75 -9.78
C LEU A 84 19.53 -12.74 -8.92
N THR A 85 19.30 -13.79 -8.11
CA THR A 85 18.16 -13.84 -7.18
C THR A 85 18.24 -12.73 -6.13
N ILE A 86 19.42 -12.53 -5.50
CA ILE A 86 19.62 -11.45 -4.53
C ILE A 86 19.57 -10.07 -5.21
N LEU A 87 20.16 -9.93 -6.40
CA LEU A 87 20.12 -8.68 -7.14
C LEU A 87 18.67 -8.27 -7.47
N SER A 88 17.83 -9.23 -7.87
CA SER A 88 16.44 -8.96 -8.24
C SER A 88 15.62 -8.35 -7.10
N VAL A 89 15.79 -8.83 -5.86
CA VAL A 89 15.07 -8.29 -4.70
C VAL A 89 15.60 -6.92 -4.28
N ILE A 90 16.91 -6.69 -4.36
CA ILE A 90 17.52 -5.39 -4.06
C ILE A 90 17.02 -4.33 -5.04
N VAL A 91 17.04 -4.63 -6.35
CA VAL A 91 16.56 -3.72 -7.39
C VAL A 91 15.07 -3.43 -7.21
N ALA A 92 14.26 -4.45 -6.93
CA ALA A 92 12.84 -4.29 -6.65
C ALA A 92 12.58 -3.35 -5.47
N ALA A 93 13.31 -3.52 -4.36
CA ALA A 93 13.14 -2.73 -3.15
C ALA A 93 13.55 -1.26 -3.37
N VAL A 94 14.70 -1.02 -3.99
CA VAL A 94 15.24 0.32 -4.24
C VAL A 94 14.36 1.10 -5.21
N LEU A 95 13.99 0.51 -6.35
CA LEU A 95 13.16 1.19 -7.34
C LEU A 95 11.74 1.43 -6.81
N SER A 96 11.18 0.50 -6.03
CA SER A 96 9.88 0.70 -5.37
C SER A 96 9.93 1.84 -4.35
N ALA A 97 10.98 1.94 -3.53
CA ALA A 97 11.17 3.06 -2.60
C ALA A 97 11.23 4.42 -3.33
N GLY A 98 11.98 4.47 -4.44
CA GLY A 98 12.05 5.65 -5.30
C GLY A 98 10.70 6.01 -5.92
N GLY A 99 9.97 5.01 -6.42
CA GLY A 99 8.61 5.16 -6.93
C GLY A 99 7.69 5.76 -5.87
N PHE A 100 7.64 5.15 -4.69
CA PHE A 100 6.83 5.65 -3.57
C PHE A 100 7.22 7.07 -3.15
N HIS A 101 8.50 7.42 -3.14
CA HIS A 101 8.95 8.78 -2.86
C HIS A 101 8.35 9.80 -3.84
N ILE A 102 8.33 9.47 -5.14
CA ILE A 102 7.74 10.32 -6.19
C ILE A 102 6.22 10.45 -5.99
N THR A 103 5.54 9.37 -5.59
CA THR A 103 4.08 9.36 -5.40
C THR A 103 3.59 10.23 -4.24
N LEU A 104 4.48 10.65 -3.33
CA LEU A 104 4.10 11.55 -2.24
C LEU A 104 3.55 12.90 -2.73
N HIS A 105 3.90 13.30 -3.95
CA HIS A 105 3.28 14.44 -4.63
C HIS A 105 2.10 13.97 -5.49
N PRO A 106 0.86 14.42 -5.25
CA PRO A 106 -0.34 13.92 -5.94
C PRO A 106 -0.27 14.01 -7.47
N LYS A 107 0.32 15.12 -7.98
CA LYS A 107 0.51 15.35 -9.43
C LYS A 107 1.51 14.38 -10.08
N ARG A 108 2.35 13.72 -9.29
CA ARG A 108 3.40 12.79 -9.76
C ARG A 108 3.06 11.33 -9.47
N ALA A 109 1.83 11.03 -9.02
CA ALA A 109 1.43 9.67 -8.68
C ALA A 109 1.53 8.70 -9.87
N LEU A 110 1.22 9.14 -11.08
CA LEU A 110 1.39 8.34 -12.32
C LEU A 110 2.86 8.02 -12.57
N LEU A 111 3.75 9.02 -12.48
CA LEU A 111 5.19 8.82 -12.69
C LEU A 111 5.78 7.88 -11.63
N GLY A 112 5.41 8.07 -10.37
CA GLY A 112 5.88 7.22 -9.28
C GLY A 112 5.36 5.78 -9.41
N GLY A 113 4.09 5.60 -9.76
CA GLY A 113 3.52 4.27 -10.03
C GLY A 113 4.13 3.60 -11.26
N ALA A 114 4.47 4.36 -12.31
CA ALA A 114 5.20 3.83 -13.47
C ALA A 114 6.58 3.31 -13.07
N LEU A 115 7.30 4.00 -12.18
CA LEU A 115 8.59 3.53 -11.65
C LEU A 115 8.43 2.25 -10.80
N VAL A 116 7.36 2.12 -10.01
CA VAL A 116 7.05 0.87 -9.31
C VAL A 116 6.74 -0.26 -10.30
N GLY A 117 5.98 0.02 -11.36
CA GLY A 117 5.72 -0.97 -12.43
C GLY A 117 6.99 -1.40 -13.17
N ALA A 118 7.92 -0.47 -13.38
CA ALA A 118 9.24 -0.76 -13.92
C ALA A 118 10.10 -1.57 -12.94
N ALA A 119 9.95 -1.36 -11.63
CA ALA A 119 10.58 -2.19 -10.59
C ALA A 119 10.10 -3.65 -10.67
N ILE A 120 8.78 -3.87 -10.80
CA ILE A 120 8.19 -5.21 -10.96
C ILE A 120 8.71 -5.89 -12.22
N SER A 121 8.71 -5.16 -13.34
CA SER A 121 9.17 -5.69 -14.63
C SER A 121 10.66 -6.05 -14.60
N THR A 122 11.50 -5.13 -14.09
CA THR A 122 12.95 -5.36 -13.96
C THR A 122 13.23 -6.56 -13.06
N MET A 123 12.55 -6.63 -11.91
CA MET A 123 12.66 -7.77 -11.00
C MET A 123 12.27 -9.09 -11.68
N HIS A 124 11.16 -9.11 -12.43
CA HIS A 124 10.69 -10.29 -13.14
C HIS A 124 11.74 -10.84 -14.12
N TYR A 125 12.31 -9.99 -14.98
CA TYR A 125 13.28 -10.47 -15.96
C TYR A 125 14.64 -10.81 -15.37
N ILE A 126 15.09 -10.13 -14.30
CA ILE A 126 16.28 -10.56 -13.55
C ILE A 126 16.01 -11.92 -12.87
N GLY A 127 14.81 -12.12 -12.31
CA GLY A 127 14.38 -13.39 -11.71
C GLY A 127 14.35 -14.53 -12.73
N MET A 128 13.81 -14.29 -13.91
CA MET A 128 13.79 -15.25 -15.00
C MET A 128 15.20 -15.55 -15.55
N ALA A 129 16.09 -14.55 -15.60
CA ALA A 129 17.49 -14.75 -15.95
C ALA A 129 18.26 -15.57 -14.90
N ALA A 130 17.77 -15.65 -13.66
CA ALA A 130 18.35 -16.48 -12.62
C ALA A 130 18.03 -17.97 -12.78
N VAL A 131 17.02 -18.33 -13.58
CA VAL A 131 16.58 -19.73 -13.73
C VAL A 131 17.66 -20.58 -14.40
N ARG A 132 17.96 -21.73 -13.78
CA ARG A 132 18.85 -22.76 -14.33
C ARG A 132 18.05 -24.05 -14.49
N ALA A 133 17.85 -24.49 -15.72
CA ALA A 133 17.16 -25.73 -16.06
C ALA A 133 17.82 -26.38 -17.27
N PRO A 134 17.67 -27.70 -17.49
CA PRO A 134 18.17 -28.39 -18.69
C PRO A 134 17.29 -28.09 -19.91
N ALA A 135 17.06 -26.81 -20.21
CA ALA A 135 16.25 -26.32 -21.31
C ALA A 135 16.69 -24.90 -21.70
N ASP A 136 16.56 -24.57 -22.99
CA ASP A 136 16.86 -23.24 -23.49
C ASP A 136 15.66 -22.30 -23.33
N ALA A 137 15.89 -21.13 -22.72
CA ALA A 137 14.87 -20.10 -22.57
C ALA A 137 14.77 -19.26 -23.85
N VAL A 138 13.67 -19.42 -24.57
CA VAL A 138 13.35 -18.61 -25.76
C VAL A 138 12.35 -17.52 -25.39
N TRP A 139 12.66 -16.28 -25.75
CA TRP A 139 11.82 -15.12 -25.48
C TRP A 139 11.21 -14.58 -26.75
N ASP A 140 9.88 -14.44 -26.75
CA ASP A 140 9.19 -13.66 -27.76
C ASP A 140 9.10 -12.21 -27.29
N MET A 141 9.81 -11.33 -28.00
CA MET A 141 9.92 -9.91 -27.65
C MET A 141 8.57 -9.19 -27.67
N ASN A 142 7.58 -9.66 -28.43
CA ASN A 142 6.25 -9.05 -28.44
C ASN A 142 5.53 -9.28 -27.11
N TYR A 143 5.61 -10.49 -26.56
CA TYR A 143 5.02 -10.78 -25.25
C TYR A 143 5.79 -10.07 -24.13
N VAL A 144 7.12 -10.03 -24.20
CA VAL A 144 7.96 -9.30 -23.23
C VAL A 144 7.61 -7.83 -23.17
N THR A 145 7.60 -7.16 -24.32
CA THR A 145 7.27 -5.73 -24.40
C THR A 145 5.82 -5.46 -23.97
N ALA A 146 4.87 -6.29 -24.38
CA ALA A 146 3.48 -6.18 -23.95
C ALA A 146 3.32 -6.30 -22.43
N SER A 147 3.95 -7.30 -21.79
CA SER A 147 3.86 -7.47 -20.33
C SER A 147 4.48 -6.31 -19.57
N VAL A 148 5.61 -5.76 -20.03
CA VAL A 148 6.24 -4.58 -19.43
C VAL A 148 5.32 -3.37 -19.53
N VAL A 149 4.84 -3.07 -20.74
CA VAL A 149 3.99 -1.89 -20.99
C VAL A 149 2.70 -1.97 -20.20
N ILE A 150 2.00 -3.11 -20.26
CA ILE A 150 0.75 -3.32 -19.52
C ILE A 150 1.01 -3.22 -18.01
N GLY A 151 2.05 -3.89 -17.49
CA GLY A 151 2.38 -3.86 -16.07
C GLY A 151 2.70 -2.46 -15.56
N VAL A 152 3.48 -1.68 -16.31
CA VAL A 152 3.82 -0.29 -15.99
C VAL A 152 2.57 0.60 -15.99
N ILE A 153 1.73 0.51 -17.02
CA ILE A 153 0.51 1.31 -17.13
C ILE A 153 -0.46 0.98 -15.99
N LEU A 154 -0.73 -0.31 -15.75
CA LEU A 154 -1.64 -0.74 -14.69
C LEU A 154 -1.16 -0.28 -13.32
N THR A 155 0.14 -0.39 -13.04
CA THR A 155 0.71 0.06 -11.75
C THR A 155 0.64 1.59 -11.62
N ALA A 156 0.93 2.33 -12.70
CA ALA A 156 0.80 3.79 -12.72
C ALA A 156 -0.62 4.25 -12.41
N VAL A 157 -1.61 3.66 -13.10
CA VAL A 157 -3.02 3.98 -12.90
C VAL A 157 -3.48 3.56 -11.50
N ALA A 158 -3.14 2.34 -11.05
CA ALA A 158 -3.49 1.86 -9.72
C ALA A 158 -2.96 2.79 -8.62
N MET A 159 -1.72 3.25 -8.73
CA MET A 159 -1.12 4.17 -7.77
C MET A 159 -1.77 5.55 -7.81
N HIS A 160 -2.08 6.06 -9.00
CA HIS A 160 -2.81 7.31 -9.16
C HIS A 160 -4.20 7.24 -8.50
N LEU A 161 -4.94 6.17 -8.76
CA LEU A 161 -6.26 5.96 -8.17
C LEU A 161 -6.16 5.77 -6.66
N ALA A 162 -5.24 4.96 -6.15
CA ALA A 162 -5.10 4.70 -4.72
C ALA A 162 -4.76 5.95 -3.89
N LEU A 163 -4.02 6.91 -4.47
CA LEU A 163 -3.58 8.12 -3.77
C LEU A 163 -4.47 9.33 -4.00
N ASN A 164 -5.21 9.37 -5.12
CA ASN A 164 -6.12 10.45 -5.46
C ASN A 164 -7.60 10.09 -5.28
N SER A 165 -7.92 8.82 -5.02
CA SER A 165 -9.24 8.47 -4.51
C SER A 165 -9.45 9.26 -3.24
N LYS A 166 -10.47 10.12 -3.21
CA LYS A 166 -11.02 10.57 -1.94
C LYS A 166 -11.32 9.28 -1.18
N LYS A 167 -10.56 8.97 -0.13
CA LYS A 167 -11.06 8.01 0.84
C LYS A 167 -12.41 8.57 1.21
N THR A 168 -13.47 7.84 0.85
CA THR A 168 -14.76 7.97 1.48
C THR A 168 -14.49 7.68 2.95
N SER A 169 -14.03 8.68 3.70
CA SER A 169 -14.03 8.60 5.15
C SER A 169 -15.48 8.36 5.49
N GLY A 170 -15.74 7.31 6.26
CA GLY A 170 -17.09 7.00 6.72
C GLY A 170 -17.60 8.20 7.47
N GLY A 171 -18.29 9.09 6.76
CA GLY A 171 -18.97 10.20 7.37
C GLY A 171 -20.02 9.66 8.32
N ILE A 172 -20.24 10.39 9.39
CA ILE A 172 -21.27 10.12 10.36
C ILE A 172 -22.54 10.78 9.80
N ALA A 173 -23.62 10.03 9.68
CA ALA A 173 -24.91 10.62 9.34
C ALA A 173 -25.29 11.66 10.40
N ALA A 174 -25.90 12.78 10.01
CA ALA A 174 -26.19 13.89 10.93
C ALA A 174 -26.93 13.46 12.21
N LYS A 175 -27.81 12.45 12.09
CA LYS A 175 -28.55 11.84 13.20
C LYS A 175 -27.68 11.11 14.24
N ASP A 176 -26.50 10.63 13.82
CA ASP A 176 -25.60 9.82 14.64
C ASP A 176 -24.44 10.65 15.23
N ILE A 177 -24.32 11.93 14.87
CA ILE A 177 -23.31 12.86 15.42
C ILE A 177 -23.40 12.97 16.95
N PRO A 178 -24.59 13.11 17.57
CA PRO A 178 -24.70 13.15 19.03
C PRO A 178 -24.17 11.88 19.70
N LYS A 179 -24.46 10.71 19.13
CA LYS A 179 -24.01 9.40 19.62
C LYS A 179 -22.48 9.28 19.63
N ALA A 180 -21.78 9.96 18.72
CA ALA A 180 -20.31 9.96 18.68
C ALA A 180 -19.66 10.64 19.90
N PHE A 181 -20.36 11.57 20.56
CA PHE A 181 -19.87 12.27 21.77
C PHE A 181 -20.25 11.56 23.07
N GLU A 182 -21.03 10.48 23.02
CA GLU A 182 -21.39 9.70 24.19
C GLU A 182 -20.24 8.78 24.61
N ARG A 183 -20.05 8.60 25.92
CA ARG A 183 -19.08 7.63 26.43
C ARG A 183 -19.53 6.23 26.04
N PHE A 184 -18.65 5.47 25.39
CA PHE A 184 -18.96 4.16 24.82
C PHE A 184 -19.96 4.21 23.65
N GLY A 185 -20.29 5.41 23.16
CA GLY A 185 -21.12 5.61 21.98
C GLY A 185 -20.34 5.24 20.72
N GLN A 186 -20.76 4.18 20.03
CA GLN A 186 -20.23 3.81 18.72
C GLN A 186 -21.29 4.07 17.65
N VAL A 187 -20.94 4.86 16.62
CA VAL A 187 -21.79 5.06 15.45
C VAL A 187 -21.75 3.80 14.60
N ASP A 188 -22.90 3.13 14.47
CA ASP A 188 -23.05 1.91 13.68
C ASP A 188 -23.13 2.24 12.19
N SER A 189 -21.97 2.50 11.58
CA SER A 189 -21.85 2.56 10.12
C SER A 189 -21.33 1.20 9.60
N SER A 190 -21.57 0.86 8.34
CA SER A 190 -20.97 -0.33 7.71
C SER A 190 -19.43 -0.37 7.81
N LEU A 191 -18.80 0.77 8.11
CA LEU A 191 -17.37 0.95 8.40
C LEU A 191 -16.99 0.75 9.89
N SER A 192 -17.92 0.83 10.85
CA SER A 192 -17.66 0.60 12.28
C SER A 192 -17.25 -0.86 12.57
N ARG A 193 -17.65 -1.79 11.70
CA ARG A 193 -17.21 -3.20 11.75
C ARG A 193 -15.72 -3.41 11.47
N ARG A 194 -14.99 -2.40 10.96
CA ARG A 194 -13.58 -2.54 10.55
C ARG A 194 -12.57 -1.94 11.53
N TYR A 195 -13.01 -1.13 12.48
CA TYR A 195 -12.17 -0.52 13.51
C TYR A 195 -12.83 -0.69 14.88
N GLU A 196 -12.32 -1.63 15.67
CA GLU A 196 -12.72 -1.79 17.07
C GLU A 196 -12.17 -0.64 17.93
N GLY A 197 -12.98 -0.14 18.85
CA GLY A 197 -12.58 0.89 19.81
C GLY A 197 -13.66 1.08 20.87
N ALA A 198 -13.26 1.34 22.12
CA ALA A 198 -14.18 1.43 23.25
C ALA A 198 -15.16 2.63 23.21
N GLY A 199 -15.21 3.41 22.12
CA GLY A 199 -16.09 4.59 22.02
C GLY A 199 -15.71 5.72 23.00
N LEU A 200 -14.42 5.82 23.37
CA LEU A 200 -13.96 6.81 24.36
C LEU A 200 -13.13 7.95 23.77
N GLY A 201 -12.63 7.82 22.53
CA GLY A 201 -11.71 8.80 21.94
C GLY A 201 -12.29 10.21 21.85
N LEU A 202 -13.43 10.36 21.15
CA LEU A 202 -14.08 11.66 20.96
C LEU A 202 -14.64 12.24 22.27
N PRO A 203 -15.28 11.46 23.16
CA PRO A 203 -15.67 11.95 24.49
C PRO A 203 -14.49 12.44 25.34
N LEU A 204 -13.35 11.74 25.31
CA LEU A 204 -12.16 12.14 26.05
C LEU A 204 -11.54 13.42 25.46
N ALA A 205 -11.45 13.51 24.14
CA ALA A 205 -10.98 14.72 23.46
C ALA A 205 -11.87 15.93 23.79
N LYS A 206 -13.20 15.76 23.75
CA LYS A 206 -14.16 16.78 24.18
C LYS A 206 -13.90 17.24 25.61
N HIS A 207 -13.78 16.29 26.54
CA HIS A 207 -13.55 16.62 27.93
C HIS A 207 -12.23 17.35 28.15
N LEU A 208 -11.15 16.94 27.48
CA LEU A 208 -9.86 17.63 27.54
C LEU A 208 -9.95 19.05 26.99
N VAL A 209 -10.63 19.27 25.88
CA VAL A 209 -10.82 20.60 25.29
C VAL A 209 -11.65 21.50 26.19
N GLU A 210 -12.72 20.98 26.77
CA GLU A 210 -13.56 21.70 27.75
C GLU A 210 -12.78 22.05 29.02
N LEU A 211 -11.93 21.14 29.52
CA LEU A 211 -11.02 21.42 30.64
C LEU A 211 -10.02 22.55 30.34
N HIS A 212 -9.70 22.78 29.06
CA HIS A 212 -8.87 23.91 28.63
C HIS A 212 -9.67 25.20 28.41
N GLY A 213 -10.98 25.22 28.69
CA GLY A 213 -11.88 26.34 28.43
C GLY A 213 -12.22 26.50 26.94
N GLY A 214 -11.99 25.46 26.14
CA GLY A 214 -12.29 25.42 24.72
C GLY A 214 -13.63 24.80 24.39
N ARG A 215 -13.90 24.61 23.10
CA ARG A 215 -15.03 23.83 22.58
C ARG A 215 -14.61 22.98 21.39
N ILE A 216 -15.36 21.91 21.15
CA ILE A 216 -15.16 20.98 20.03
C ILE A 216 -16.41 20.99 19.14
N GLU A 217 -16.20 21.09 17.84
CA GLU A 217 -17.26 21.02 16.83
C GLU A 217 -16.96 19.87 15.88
N LEU A 218 -18.00 19.15 15.44
CA LEU A 218 -17.88 18.04 14.50
C LEU A 218 -18.87 18.26 13.36
N GLU A 219 -18.34 18.35 12.15
CA GLU A 219 -19.10 18.43 10.91
C GLU A 219 -18.85 17.14 10.13
N SER A 220 -19.92 16.47 9.70
CA SER A 220 -19.78 15.22 8.96
C SER A 220 -20.89 15.02 7.96
N GLU A 221 -20.52 14.47 6.80
CA GLU A 221 -21.46 14.09 5.77
C GLU A 221 -21.13 12.67 5.29
N GLU A 222 -22.15 11.80 5.28
CA GLU A 222 -22.02 10.39 4.93
C GLU A 222 -21.44 10.26 3.52
N GLY A 223 -20.33 9.53 3.40
CA GLY A 223 -19.61 9.37 2.14
C GLY A 223 -18.62 10.49 1.77
N LEU A 224 -18.69 11.66 2.41
CA LEU A 224 -17.73 12.76 2.18
C LEU A 224 -16.68 12.90 3.29
N GLY A 225 -17.03 12.48 4.52
CA GLY A 225 -16.10 12.40 5.65
C GLY A 225 -16.54 13.11 6.91
N THR A 226 -15.61 13.25 7.85
CA THR A 226 -15.79 13.90 9.15
C THR A 226 -14.66 14.89 9.39
N THR A 227 -15.02 16.13 9.70
CA THR A 227 -14.11 17.21 10.15
C THR A 227 -14.40 17.49 11.62
N VAL A 228 -13.37 17.49 12.45
CA VAL A 228 -13.47 17.85 13.87
C VAL A 228 -12.61 19.09 14.13
N THR A 229 -13.25 20.17 14.58
CA THR A 229 -12.60 21.45 14.84
C THR A 229 -12.50 21.68 16.35
N LEU A 230 -11.30 21.99 16.83
CA LEU A 230 -11.03 22.30 18.23
C LEU A 230 -10.80 23.80 18.37
N PHE A 231 -11.55 24.45 19.24
CA PHE A 231 -11.37 25.86 19.59
C PHE A 231 -10.78 25.91 20.99
N LEU A 232 -9.61 26.49 21.13
CA LEU A 232 -8.96 26.74 22.42
C LEU A 232 -8.83 28.25 22.62
N PRO A 233 -8.94 28.75 23.86
CA PRO A 233 -8.78 30.18 24.13
C PRO A 233 -7.32 30.62 23.90
N ASP A 234 -7.14 31.84 23.41
CA ASP A 234 -5.83 32.41 23.05
C ASP A 234 -4.85 32.45 24.24
N GLN A 235 -5.37 32.47 25.47
CA GLN A 235 -4.60 32.37 26.71
C GLN A 235 -3.78 31.07 26.86
N ARG A 236 -4.07 30.05 26.03
CA ARG A 236 -3.34 28.78 25.99
C ARG A 236 -2.27 28.72 24.90
N LEU A 237 -2.16 29.76 24.07
CA LEU A 237 -1.11 29.88 23.08
C LEU A 237 0.18 30.30 23.78
N VAL A 238 1.21 29.47 23.70
CA VAL A 238 2.55 29.85 24.16
C VAL A 238 3.05 30.92 23.18
N GLU A 239 3.30 32.13 23.67
CA GLU A 239 3.94 33.18 22.87
C GLU A 239 5.23 32.63 22.28
N LYS A 240 5.36 32.77 20.97
CA LYS A 240 6.51 32.31 20.22
C LYS A 240 7.70 33.13 20.73
N ARG A 241 8.58 32.53 21.54
CA ARG A 241 9.87 33.16 21.90
C ARG A 241 10.54 33.58 20.60
N GLU A 242 10.65 34.89 20.38
CA GLU A 242 11.50 35.44 19.34
C GLU A 242 12.91 34.92 19.62
N ALA A 243 13.44 34.14 18.69
CA ALA A 243 14.82 33.69 18.72
C ALA A 243 15.69 34.93 18.44
N ALA A 244 16.26 35.49 19.52
CA ALA A 244 17.36 36.44 19.46
C ALA A 244 18.67 35.73 19.10
#